data_AF-A0AB35QB65-F1
#
_entry.id   AF-A0AB35QB65-F1
#
_cell.length_a   1.000
_cell.length_b   1.000
_cell.length_c   1.000
_cell.angle_alpha   90.00
_cell.angle_beta   90.00
_cell.angle_gamma   90.00
#
_symmetry.space_group_name_H-M   'P 1'
#
loop_
_entity.id
_entity.type
_entity.pdbx_description
1 polymer ?
#
loop_
_entity_poly.entity_id
_entity_poly.type
_entity_poly.pdbx_seq_one_letter_code
_entity_poly.pdbx_strand_id
1 'polypeptide(L)' 'MFREFHEEKDRGYIGEYDEKHNLIAIYDIFKEKMKKIEGTYQWILPSSGEIFFVEEDPIYIR' A
#
# COMPACT_ATOMS: atom_id res chain seq x y z
N MET A 1 32.71 -12.54 11.19
CA MET A 1 32.10 -11.85 10.03
C MET A 1 30.82 -11.22 10.52
N PHE A 2 30.74 -9.90 10.49
CA PHE A 2 29.51 -9.17 10.80
C PHE A 2 28.55 -9.39 9.63
N ARG A 3 27.41 -10.02 9.88
CA ARG A 3 26.28 -9.96 8.96
C ARG A 3 25.69 -8.57 9.13
N GLU A 4 25.82 -7.73 8.10
CA GLU A 4 25.01 -6.53 8.00
C GLU A 4 23.55 -7.00 8.01
N PHE A 5 22.86 -6.78 9.13
CA PHE A 5 21.43 -6.86 9.16
C PHE A 5 20.97 -5.76 8.21
N HIS A 6 20.46 -6.13 7.03
CA HIS A 6 19.54 -5.25 6.35
C HIS A 6 18.45 -4.97 7.38
N GLU A 7 18.42 -3.75 7.91
CA GLU A 7 17.18 -3.18 8.42
C GLU A 7 16.21 -3.23 7.25
N GLU A 8 15.53 -4.37 7.08
CA GLU A 8 14.21 -4.39 6.49
C GLU A 8 13.41 -3.43 7.35
N LYS A 9 13.39 -2.16 6.92
CA LYS A 9 12.44 -1.18 7.45
C LYS A 9 11.12 -1.91 7.47
N ASP A 10 10.46 -1.97 8.62
CA ASP A 10 9.10 -2.48 8.75
C ASP A 10 8.26 -1.85 7.63
N ARG A 11 8.02 -2.60 6.56
CA ARG A 11 7.26 -2.16 5.40
C ARG A 11 5.87 -2.72 5.60
N GLY A 12 5.02 -1.90 6.21
CA GLY A 12 3.60 -2.20 6.42
C GLY A 12 2.73 -1.17 5.72
N TYR A 13 1.59 -1.62 5.22
CA TYR A 13 0.57 -0.76 4.64
C TYR A 13 -0.80 -1.14 5.21
N ILE A 14 -1.64 -0.13 5.40
CA ILE A 14 -3.00 -0.27 5.91
C ILE A 14 -3.96 0.22 4.82
N GLY A 15 -4.84 -0.67 4.36
CA GLY A 15 -5.94 -0.32 3.46
C GLY A 15 -7.21 0.02 4.22
N GLU A 16 -7.86 1.13 3.87
CA GLU A 16 -9.22 1.47 4.30
C GLU A 16 -10.19 1.12 3.19
N TYR A 17 -11.27 0.42 3.55
CA TYR A 17 -12.30 -0.03 2.63
C TYR A 17 -13.66 0.60 2.98
N ASP A 18 -14.49 0.83 1.97
CA ASP A 18 -15.87 1.27 2.17
C ASP A 18 -16.80 0.09 2.52
N GLU A 19 -18.08 0.38 2.78
CA GLU A 19 -19.10 -0.64 3.10
C GLU A 19 -19.35 -1.66 1.97
N LYS A 20 -18.94 -1.32 0.75
CA LYS A 20 -19.03 -2.19 -0.44
C LYS A 20 -17.72 -2.95 -0.68
N HIS A 21 -16.75 -2.87 0.22
CA HIS A 21 -15.41 -3.48 0.13
C HIS A 21 -14.53 -2.89 -0.97
N ASN A 22 -14.76 -1.65 -1.41
CA ASN A 22 -13.85 -0.95 -2.32
C ASN A 22 -12.71 -0.31 -1.52
N LEU A 23 -11.48 -0.43 -2.01
CA LEU A 23 -10.32 0.20 -1.40
C LEU A 23 -10.34 1.72 -1.65
N ILE A 24 -10.51 2.51 -0.59
CA ILE A 24 -10.65 3.98 -0.67
C ILE A 24 -9.39 4.74 -0.25
N ALA A 25 -8.52 4.14 0.57
CA ALA A 25 -7.26 4.75 0.95
C ALA A 25 -6.23 3.70 1.37
N ILE A 26 -4.95 4.04 1.20
CA ILE A 26 -3.83 3.25 1.69
C ILE A 26 -2.91 4.18 2.47
N TYR A 27 -2.41 3.71 3.60
CA TYR A 27 -1.43 4.41 4.42
C TYR A 27 -0.23 3.52 4.68
N ASP A 28 0.95 4.12 4.81
CA ASP A 28 2.11 3.42 5.35
C ASP A 28 2.07 3.34 6.89
N ILE A 29 3.07 2.69 7.49
CA ILE A 29 3.20 2.62 8.96
C ILE A 29 3.39 3.98 9.64
N PHE A 30 3.80 5.01 8.89
CA PHE A 30 3.96 6.38 9.38
C PHE A 30 2.69 7.21 9.21
N LYS A 31 1.58 6.59 8.77
CA LYS A 31 0.28 7.22 8.49
C LYS A 31 0.31 8.20 7.32
N GLU A 32 1.31 8.11 6.45
CA GLU A 32 1.33 8.85 5.20
C GLU A 32 0.33 8.22 4.23
N LYS A 33 -0.57 9.06 3.70
CA LYS A 33 -1.58 8.63 2.74
C LYS A 33 -0.97 8.50 1.34
N MET A 34 -1.12 7.33 0.75
CA MET A 34 -0.77 7.09 -0.64
C MET A 34 -1.79 7.74 -1.58
N LYS A 35 -1.33 8.14 -2.76
CA LYS A 35 -2.16 8.72 -3.82
C LYS A 35 -2.44 7.66 -4.88
N LYS A 36 -3.72 7.44 -5.20
CA LYS A 36 -4.12 6.59 -6.34
C LYS A 36 -3.70 7.26 -7.65
N ILE A 37 -3.13 6.48 -8.55
CA ILE A 37 -2.86 6.91 -9.93
C ILE A 37 -4.12 6.59 -10.74
N GLU A 38 -4.85 7.64 -11.10
CA GLU A 38 -6.11 7.54 -11.84
C GLU A 38 -5.98 6.71 -13.11
N GLY A 39 -6.99 5.87 -13.38
CA GLY A 39 -6.99 4.95 -14.53
C GLY A 39 -6.10 3.71 -14.36
N THR A 40 -5.51 3.49 -13.18
CA THR A 40 -4.68 2.33 -12.86
C THR A 40 -5.03 1.75 -11.49
N TYR A 41 -4.49 0.56 -11.19
CA TYR A 41 -4.50 -0.05 -9.85
C TYR A 41 -3.24 0.30 -9.04
N GLN A 42 -2.56 1.39 -9.41
CA GLN A 42 -1.30 1.78 -8.79
C GLN A 42 -1.50 2.90 -7.77
N TRP A 43 -0.69 2.84 -6.71
CA TRP A 43 -0.67 3.81 -5.63
C TRP A 43 0.76 4.30 -5.43
N ILE A 44 0.93 5.61 -5.30
CA ILE A 44 2.24 6.25 -5.09
C ILE A 44 2.33 6.81 -3.66
N LEU A 45 3.45 6.54 -2.99
CA LEU A 45 3.79 7.21 -1.74
C LEU A 45 4.42 8.57 -2.06
N PRO A 46 3.80 9.70 -1.68
CA PRO A 46 4.28 11.02 -2.09
C PRO A 46 5.70 11.36 -1.64
N SER A 47 6.11 10.92 -0.45
CA SER A 47 7.41 11.24 0.14
C SER A 47 8.59 10.55 -0.57
N SER A 48 8.43 9.26 -0.90
CA SER A 48 9.50 8.45 -1.50
C SER A 48 9.37 8.29 -3.02
N GLY A 49 8.18 8.53 -3.57
CA GLY A 49 7.85 8.24 -4.97
C GLY A 49 7.72 6.75 -5.28
N GLU A 50 7.72 5.88 -4.26
CA GLU A 50 7.52 4.45 -4.45
C GLU A 50 6.11 4.16 -4.97
N ILE A 51 6.01 3.32 -6.00
CA ILE A 51 4.75 2.95 -6.64
C ILE A 51 4.48 1.48 -6.36
N PHE A 52 3.28 1.18 -5.90
CA PHE A 52 2.80 -0.16 -5.60
C PHE A 52 1.59 -0.48 -6.46
N PHE A 53 1.55 -1.70 -6.98
CA PHE A 53 0.36 -2.25 -7.60
C PHE A 53 -0.46 -2.94 -6.52
N VAL A 54 -1.74 -2.57 -6.43
CA VAL A 54 -2.65 -3.12 -5.43
C VAL A 54 -3.80 -3.74 -6.21
N GLU A 55 -3.77 -5.05 -6.36
CA GLU A 55 -4.91 -5.79 -6.87
C GLU A 55 -6.08 -5.53 -5.94
N GLU A 56 -7.15 -4.94 -6.46
CA GLU A 56 -8.43 -4.96 -5.76
C GLU A 56 -8.79 -6.44 -5.62
N ASP A 57 -8.81 -6.93 -4.38
CA ASP A 57 -9.14 -8.33 -4.05
C ASP A 57 -10.35 -8.73 -4.91
N PRO A 58 -10.21 -9.67 -5.86
CA PRO A 58 -11.22 -9.89 -6.89
C PRO A 58 -12.40 -10.66 -6.32
N ILE A 59 -13.14 -10.05 -5.38
CA ILE A 59 -14.21 -10.65 -4.61
C ILE A 59 -13.67 -11.88 -3.85
N TYR A 60 -13.90 -11.96 -2.55
CA TYR A 60 -13.82 -13.25 -1.88
C TYR A 60 -14.96 -14.12 -2.46
N ILE A 61 -14.74 -14.73 -3.64
CA ILE A 61 -15.66 -15.67 -4.27
C ILE A 61 -15.55 -16.92 -3.39
N ARG A 62 -16.45 -16.93 -2.42
CA ARG A 62 -16.62 -17.97 -1.40
C ARG A 62 -16.80 -19.35 -2.01
#